data_AF-A0A521PLP9-F1
#
_entry.id   AF-A0A521PLP9-F1
#
_cell.length_a   1.000
_cell.length_b   1.000
_cell.length_c   1.000
_cell.angle_alpha   90.00
_cell.angle_beta   90.00
_cell.angle_gamma   90.00
#
_symmetry.space_group_name_H-M   'P 1'
#
loop_
_entity.id
_entity.type
_entity.pdbx_description
1 polymer ?
#
loop_
_entity_poly.entity_id
_entity_poly.type
_entity_poly.pdbx_seq_one_letter_code
_entity_poly.pdbx_strand_id
1 'polypeptide(L)' 'MQTFRAYLNGPAGTIIWAAWIEASDRATAQVRAAGLCAQGNPTVDLWTAAARIPVDDLEAV' A
#
# COMPACT_ATOMS: atom_id res chain seq x y z
N MET A 1 3.64 15.37 0.81
CA MET A 1 3.47 14.07 0.15
C MET A 1 3.23 13.02 1.22
N GLN A 2 2.42 12.01 0.92
CA GLN A 2 2.03 10.94 1.84
C GLN A 2 2.73 9.63 1.46
N THR A 3 3.00 8.77 2.43
CA THR A 3 3.61 7.45 2.21
C THR A 3 2.53 6.38 2.21
N PHE A 4 2.50 5.58 1.16
CA PHE A 4 1.60 4.45 0.99
C PHE A 4 2.39 3.15 0.97
N ARG A 5 1.81 2.10 1.55
CA ARG A 5 2.26 0.72 1.37
C ARG A 5 1.43 0.10 0.26
N ALA A 6 2.09 -0.33 -0.83
CA ALA A 6 1.49 -1.18 -1.84
C ALA A 6 1.90 -2.63 -1.58
N TYR A 7 0.97 -3.58 -1.69
CA TYR A 7 1.28 -5.00 -1.55
C TYR A 7 0.32 -5.88 -2.34
N LEU A 8 0.81 -7.08 -2.69
CA LEU A 8 0.02 -8.13 -3.32
C LEU A 8 0.04 -9.37 -2.43
N ASN A 9 -1.13 -9.90 -2.13
CA ASN A 9 -1.27 -11.15 -1.41
C ASN A 9 -1.27 -12.32 -2.40
N GLY A 10 -0.44 -13.32 -2.14
CA GLY A 10 -0.48 -14.62 -2.77
C GLY A 10 -1.44 -15.58 -2.06
N PRO A 11 -1.36 -16.88 -2.39
CA PRO A 11 -2.14 -17.91 -1.72
C PRO A 11 -1.95 -17.86 -0.20
N ALA A 12 -3.01 -18.21 0.54
CA ALA A 12 -3.05 -18.19 2.01
C ALA A 12 -2.77 -16.81 2.66
N GLY A 13 -2.95 -15.70 1.93
CA GLY A 13 -2.83 -14.34 2.50
C GLY A 13 -1.39 -13.88 2.75
N THR A 14 -0.39 -14.59 2.22
CA THR A 14 1.02 -14.19 2.36
C THR A 14 1.33 -13.05 1.40
N ILE A 15 2.02 -12.01 1.86
CA ILE A 15 2.46 -10.93 0.99
C ILE A 15 3.60 -11.45 0.10
N ILE A 16 3.36 -11.51 -1.21
CA ILE A 16 4.32 -11.99 -2.21
C ILE A 16 5.04 -10.86 -2.93
N TRP A 17 4.53 -9.64 -2.81
CA TRP A 17 5.15 -8.43 -3.33
C TRP A 17 4.76 -7.24 -2.47
N ALA A 18 5.69 -6.32 -2.24
CA ALA A 18 5.41 -5.06 -1.56
C ALA A 18 6.33 -3.95 -2.05
N ALA A 19 5.83 -2.71 -2.03
CA ALA A 19 6.60 -1.51 -2.32
C ALA A 19 6.11 -0.33 -1.49
N TRP A 20 7.02 0.61 -1.23
CA TRP A 20 6.69 1.91 -0.65
C TRP A 20 6.50 2.94 -1.75
N ILE A 21 5.42 3.71 -1.68
CA ILE A 21 5.08 4.71 -2.69
C ILE A 21 4.82 6.04 -2.00
N GLU A 22 5.55 7.07 -2.42
CA GLU A 22 5.21 8.44 -2.07
C GLU A 22 4.26 9.02 -3.12
N ALA A 23 3.13 9.58 -2.68
CA ALA A 23 2.13 10.19 -3.56
C ALA A 23 1.34 11.28 -2.84
N SER A 24 0.60 12.11 -3.59
CA SER A 24 -0.32 13.10 -3.02
C SER A 24 -1.57 12.45 -2.41
N ASP A 25 -2.04 11.36 -2.99
CA ASP A 25 -3.31 10.71 -2.70
C ASP A 25 -3.28 9.21 -3.10
N ARG A 26 -4.31 8.47 -2.65
CA ARG A 26 -4.43 7.02 -2.88
C ARG A 26 -4.57 6.66 -4.36
N ALA A 27 -5.29 7.48 -5.15
CA ALA A 27 -5.50 7.20 -6.57
C ALA A 27 -4.17 7.24 -7.35
N THR A 28 -3.36 8.26 -7.09
CA THR A 28 -2.01 8.39 -7.65
C THR A 28 -1.10 7.25 -7.20
N ALA A 29 -1.18 6.87 -5.92
CA ALA A 29 -0.44 5.72 -5.40
C ALA A 29 -0.85 4.41 -6.08
N GLN A 30 -2.15 4.19 -6.33
CA GLN A 30 -2.67 3.02 -7.03
C GLN A 30 -2.13 2.90 -8.45
N VAL A 31 -2.14 3.99 -9.23
CA VAL A 31 -1.60 4.00 -10.60
C VAL A 31 -0.11 3.65 -10.60
N ARG A 32 0.66 4.23 -9.68
CA ARG A 32 2.10 3.91 -9.53
C ARG A 32 2.30 2.46 -9.12
N ALA A 33 1.51 1.95 -8.17
CA ALA A 33 1.60 0.57 -7.71
C ALA A 33 1.32 -0.43 -8.83
N ALA A 34 0.28 -0.19 -9.63
CA ALA A 34 -0.06 -1.00 -10.79
C ALA A 34 1.06 -1.00 -11.85
N GLY A 35 1.74 0.13 -12.06
CA GLY A 35 2.90 0.20 -12.95
C GLY A 35 4.12 -0.58 -12.46
N LEU A 36 4.28 -0.75 -11.14
CA LEU A 36 5.40 -1.48 -10.53
C LEU A 36 5.11 -2.98 -10.39
N CYS A 37 3.85 -3.36 -10.20
CA CYS A 37 3.41 -4.73 -9.99
C CYS A 37 2.89 -5.37 -11.28
N ALA A 38 3.78 -5.96 -12.07
CA ALA A 38 3.43 -6.59 -13.35
C ALA A 38 2.46 -7.79 -13.22
N GLN A 39 2.35 -8.40 -12.03
CA GLN A 39 1.58 -9.64 -11.81
C GLN A 39 0.14 -9.40 -11.30
N GLY A 40 -0.34 -8.18 -11.15
CA GLY A 40 -1.71 -7.96 -10.70
C GLY A 40 -2.06 -6.54 -10.26
N ASN A 41 -3.17 -6.41 -9.54
CA ASN A 41 -3.63 -5.15 -8.96
C ASN A 41 -3.33 -5.12 -7.44
N PRO A 42 -2.21 -4.52 -7.01
CA PRO A 42 -1.83 -4.49 -5.61
C PRO A 42 -2.81 -3.64 -4.78
N THR A 43 -3.02 -4.03 -3.53
CA THR A 43 -3.70 -3.19 -2.53
C THR A 43 -2.77 -2.06 -2.14
N VAL A 44 -3.33 -0.86 -1.91
CA VAL A 44 -2.58 0.33 -1.49
C VAL A 44 -3.23 0.93 -0.26
N ASP A 45 -2.49 1.00 0.83
CA ASP A 45 -2.96 1.58 2.09
C ASP A 45 -2.09 2.76 2.50
N LEU A 46 -2.73 3.80 3.03
CA LEU A 46 -2.01 4.93 3.62
C LEU A 46 -1.26 4.43 4.84
N TRP A 47 0.02 4.77 4.98
CA TRP A 47 0.87 4.25 6.03
C TRP A 47 1.41 5.38 6.90
N THR A 48 1.34 5.23 8.22
CA THR A 48 2.07 6.11 9.15
C THR A 48 3.33 5.43 9.66
N ALA A 49 4.48 6.05 9.40
CA ALA A 49 5.75 5.58 9.95
C ALA A 49 5.78 5.64 11.49
N ALA A 50 5.08 6.60 12.09
CA ALA A 50 5.02 6.80 13.54
C ALA A 50 4.32 5.63 14.26
N ALA A 51 3.20 5.14 13.73
CA ALA A 51 2.45 4.05 14.35
C ALA A 51 2.82 2.66 13.78
N ARG A 52 3.59 2.60 12.68
CA ARG A 52 3.95 1.36 11.96
C ARG A 52 2.73 0.51 11.58
N ILE A 53 1.61 1.16 11.34
CA ILE A 53 0.34 0.55 10.92
C ILE A 53 -0.31 1.38 9.79
N PRO A 54 -1.22 0.79 9.00
CA PRO A 54 -2.09 1.53 8.11
C PRO A 54 -2.87 2.62 8.86
N VAL A 55 -3.14 3.74 8.21
CA VAL A 55 -3.88 4.86 8.83
C VAL A 55 -5.34 4.51 9.04
N ASP A 56 -5.91 3.70 8.14
CA ASP A 56 -7.28 3.19 8.30
C ASP A 56 -7.42 2.34 9.58
N ASP A 57 -6.32 1.73 10.06
CA ASP A 57 -6.29 0.99 11.33
C ASP A 57 -6.06 1.90 12.56
N LEU A 58 -5.61 3.15 12.37
CA LEU A 58 -5.37 4.10 13.46
C LEU A 58 -6.68 4.73 13.98
N GLU A 59 -7.69 4.89 13.11
CA GLU A 59 -8.99 5.44 13.52
C GLU A 59 -9.88 4.42 14.25
N ALA A 60 -9.47 3.15 14.30
CA ALA A 60 -10.17 2.06 14.98
C ALA A 60 -9.67 1.78 16.42
N VAL A 61 -8.69 2.56 16.91
CA VAL A 61 -8.07 2.44 18.26
C VAL A 61 -8.49 3.62 19.13
#